data_AF-A0A1V4W581-F1
#
_entry.id   AF-A0A1V4W581-F1
#
_cell.length_a   1.000
_cell.length_b   1.000
_cell.length_c   1.000
_cell.angle_alpha   90.00
_cell.angle_beta   90.00
_cell.angle_gamma   90.00
#
_symmetry.space_group_name_H-M   'P 1'
#
loop_
_entity.id
_entity.type
_entity.pdbx_description
1 polymer ?
#
loop_
_entity_poly.entity_id
_entity_poly.type
_entity_poly.pdbx_seq_one_letter_code
_entity_poly.pdbx_strand_id
1 'polypeptide(L)'
;MTNTLKLTPVAIEDIEYHKKSGNKPILRKLSVLLEEITENPSTGTGNPEEMKYNFAGCWSRRIIRQHRLVKGRLINSSCYL
;
A
#
# COMPACT_ATOMS: atom_id res chain seq x y z
N MET A 1 11.33 -15.30 6.73
CA MET A 1 11.62 -14.04 7.46
C MET A 1 10.34 -13.22 7.46
N THR A 2 9.75 -12.91 8.61
CA THR A 2 8.47 -12.20 8.70
C THR A 2 8.72 -10.70 8.78
N ASN A 3 8.69 -10.01 7.64
CA ASN A 3 8.70 -8.55 7.63
C ASN A 3 7.42 -8.05 8.31
N THR A 4 7.55 -7.41 9.47
CA THR A 4 6.41 -6.83 10.19
C THR A 4 5.88 -5.63 9.42
N LEU A 5 4.77 -5.83 8.71
CA LEU A 5 4.07 -4.77 7.99
C LEU A 5 3.33 -3.88 9.00
N LYS A 6 3.65 -2.58 9.02
CA LYS A 6 2.96 -1.59 9.85
C LYS A 6 2.02 -0.78 8.97
N LEU A 7 0.73 -0.92 9.23
CA LEU A 7 -0.30 -0.04 8.68
C LEU A 7 -0.40 1.21 9.52
N THR A 8 -0.88 2.28 8.92
CA THR A 8 -1.01 3.57 9.56
C THR A 8 -2.44 3.78 10.01
N PRO A 9 -2.69 4.74 10.91
CA PRO A 9 -4.05 5.06 11.30
C PRO A 9 -4.94 5.39 10.09
N VAL A 10 -4.41 6.12 9.11
CA VAL A 10 -5.13 6.50 7.89
C VAL A 10 -5.43 5.27 7.02
N ALA A 11 -4.43 4.42 6.78
CA ALA A 11 -4.64 3.18 6.02
C ALA A 11 -5.64 2.25 6.72
N ILE A 12 -5.64 2.17 8.04
CA ILE A 12 -6.61 1.37 8.81
C ILE A 12 -8.01 1.95 8.63
N GLU A 13 -8.18 3.27 8.75
CA GLU A 13 -9.46 3.95 8.55
C GLU A 13 -10.03 3.73 7.14
N ASP A 14 -9.19 3.85 6.11
CA ASP A 14 -9.58 3.59 4.72
C ASP A 14 -10.03 2.13 4.49
N ILE A 15 -9.32 1.18 5.09
CA ILE A 15 -9.68 -0.24 5.04
C ILE A 15 -11.04 -0.47 5.72
N GLU A 16 -11.26 0.14 6.88
CA GLU A 16 -12.53 0.04 7.60
C GLU A 16 -13.68 0.70 6.84
N TYR A 17 -13.44 1.85 6.22
CA TYR A 17 -14.41 2.52 5.36
C TYR A 17 -14.85 1.61 4.22
N HIS A 18 -13.89 1.02 3.48
CA HIS A 18 -14.20 0.11 2.39
C HIS A 18 -14.88 -1.20 2.84
N LYS A 19 -14.57 -1.68 4.06
CA LYS A 19 -15.29 -2.79 4.71
C LYS A 19 -16.74 -2.43 4.98
N LYS A 20 -17.00 -1.25 5.56
CA LYS A 20 -18.36 -0.76 5.87
C LYS A 20 -19.18 -0.52 4.60
N SER A 21 -18.57 0.01 3.53
CA SER A 21 -19.25 0.22 2.24
C SER A 21 -19.53 -1.07 1.46
N GLY A 22 -19.02 -2.23 1.88
CA GLY A 22 -19.24 -3.50 1.19
C GLY A 22 -18.46 -3.64 -0.13
N ASN A 23 -17.41 -2.85 -0.34
CA ASN A 23 -16.60 -2.84 -1.56
C ASN A 23 -15.62 -4.03 -1.61
N LYS A 24 -16.18 -5.24 -1.70
CA LYS A 24 -15.44 -6.52 -1.77
C LYS A 24 -14.32 -6.55 -2.85
N PRO A 25 -14.49 -5.96 -4.06
CA PRO A 25 -13.42 -5.98 -5.07
C PRO A 25 -12.16 -5.24 -4.62
N ILE A 26 -12.32 -4.09 -3.95
CA ILE A 26 -11.21 -3.28 -3.44
C ILE A 26 -10.47 -4.06 -2.36
N LEU A 27 -11.22 -4.63 -1.40
CA LEU A 27 -10.64 -5.39 -0.29
C LEU A 27 -9.86 -6.62 -0.75
N ARG A 28 -10.40 -7.39 -1.71
CA ARG A 28 -9.69 -8.54 -2.29
C ARG A 28 -8.38 -8.13 -2.94
N LYS A 29 -8.41 -7.05 -3.72
CA LYS A 29 -7.22 -6.57 -4.42
C LYS A 29 -6.19 -6.00 -3.44
N LEU A 30 -6.65 -5.34 -2.38
CA LEU A 30 -5.79 -4.86 -1.31
C LEU A 30 -5.06 -6.00 -0.59
N SER A 31 -5.77 -7.07 -0.23
CA SER A 31 -5.16 -8.26 0.40
C SER A 31 -4.03 -8.83 -0.45
N VAL A 32 -4.26 -9.01 -1.76
CA VAL A 32 -3.26 -9.51 -2.70
C VAL A 32 -2.05 -8.57 -2.78
N LEU A 33 -2.29 -7.26 -2.90
CA LEU A 33 -1.21 -6.28 -2.96
C LEU A 33 -0.39 -6.23 -1.67
N LEU A 34 -1.01 -6.34 -0.50
CA LEU A 34 -0.30 -6.35 0.79
C LEU A 34 0.62 -7.57 0.94
N GLU A 35 0.14 -8.74 0.50
CA GLU A 35 0.94 -9.96 0.48
C GLU A 35 2.11 -9.83 -0.50
N GLU A 36 1.85 -9.41 -1.74
CA GLU A 36 2.88 -9.22 -2.77
C GLU A 36 3.95 -8.19 -2.34
N ILE A 37 3.56 -7.08 -1.70
CA ILE A 37 4.51 -6.05 -1.27
C ILE A 37 5.43 -6.54 -0.15
N THR A 38 4.96 -7.51 0.64
CA THR A 38 5.75 -8.12 1.72
C THR A 38 6.91 -8.93 1.15
N GLU A 39 6.68 -9.61 0.02
CA GLU A 39 7.72 -10.37 -0.70
C GLU A 39 8.53 -9.50 -1.67
N ASN A 40 7.85 -8.73 -2.52
CA ASN A 40 8.41 -8.01 -3.66
C ASN A 40 7.87 -6.57 -3.73
N PRO A 41 8.55 -5.59 -3.12
CA PRO A 41 8.02 -4.23 -3.05
C PRO A 41 8.13 -3.43 -4.35
N SER A 42 9.11 -3.73 -5.21
CA SER A 42 9.37 -3.02 -6.47
C SER A 42 8.74 -3.66 -7.72
N THR A 43 8.21 -4.88 -7.61
CA THR A 43 7.69 -5.66 -8.75
C THR A 43 6.37 -6.35 -8.41
N GLY A 44 5.57 -6.71 -9.41
CA GLY A 44 4.30 -7.41 -9.21
C GLY A 44 3.09 -6.62 -9.70
N THR A 45 1.91 -6.91 -9.15
CA THR A 45 0.66 -6.34 -9.63
C THR A 45 0.44 -4.90 -9.16
N GLY A 46 -0.47 -4.20 -9.83
CA GLY A 46 -0.80 -2.81 -9.50
C GLY A 46 0.13 -1.76 -10.12
N ASN A 47 0.94 -2.11 -11.13
CA ASN A 47 1.86 -1.17 -11.80
C ASN A 47 2.73 -0.39 -10.79
N PRO A 48 3.67 -1.08 -10.11
CA PRO A 48 4.55 -0.44 -9.15
C PRO A 48 5.31 0.71 -9.79
N GLU A 49 5.07 1.91 -9.28
CA GLU A 49 5.69 3.16 -9.72
C GLU A 49 6.54 3.67 -8.55
N GLU A 50 7.85 3.80 -8.78
CA GLU A 50 8.73 4.46 -7.81
C GLU A 50 8.40 5.96 -7.77
N MET A 51 8.24 6.47 -6.56
CA MET A 51 7.98 7.90 -6.36
C MET A 51 9.29 8.68 -6.52
N LYS A 52 9.18 9.90 -7.07
CA LYS A 52 10.33 10.76 -7.39
C LYS A 52 10.60 11.79 -6.27
N TYR A 53 11.76 12.43 -6.36
CA TYR A 53 12.17 13.55 -5.49
C TYR A 53 12.23 13.17 -3.99
N ASN A 54 11.52 13.90 -3.14
CA ASN A 54 11.52 13.72 -1.68
C ASN A 54 10.91 12.38 -1.23
N PHE A 55 10.30 11.64 -2.15
CA PHE A 55 9.72 10.32 -1.90
C PHE A 55 10.52 9.19 -2.56
N ALA A 56 11.75 9.45 -3.01
CA ALA A 56 12.63 8.43 -3.57
C ALA A 56 12.78 7.23 -2.61
N GLY A 57 12.60 6.01 -3.12
CA GLY A 57 12.53 4.79 -2.33
C GLY A 57 11.14 4.43 -1.78
N CYS A 58 10.11 5.26 -2.01
CA CYS A 58 8.71 4.91 -1.82
C CYS A 58 8.09 4.37 -3.12
N TRP A 59 7.13 3.47 -2.98
CA TRP A 59 6.49 2.77 -4.10
C TRP A 59 4.99 2.96 -4.06
N SER A 60 4.41 3.38 -5.18
CA SER A 60 2.96 3.47 -5.35
C SER A 60 2.46 2.31 -6.19
N ARG A 61 1.36 1.67 -5.77
CA ARG A 61 0.64 0.65 -6.52
C ARG A 61 -0.82 1.01 -6.68
N ARG A 62 -1.38 0.76 -7.84
CA ARG A 62 -2.77 1.01 -8.19
C ARG A 62 -3.67 -0.13 -7.69
N ILE A 63 -4.62 0.21 -6.82
CA ILE A 63 -5.70 -0.70 -6.43
C ILE A 63 -6.79 -0.62 -7.51
N ILE A 64 -7.36 0.57 -7.71
CA ILE A 64 -8.29 0.90 -8.80
C ILE A 64 -7.89 2.23 -9.45
N ARG A 65 -8.61 2.71 -10.47
CA ARG A 65 -8.28 3.99 -11.12
C ARG A 65 -8.16 5.17 -10.15
N GLN A 66 -8.97 5.17 -9.09
CA GLN A 66 -9.06 6.26 -8.10
C GLN A 66 -8.20 6.03 -6.85
N HIS A 67 -7.90 4.79 -6.48
CA HIS A 67 -7.21 4.45 -5.24
C HIS A 67 -5.83 3.85 -5.50
N ARG A 68 -4.82 4.39 -4.80
CA ARG A 68 -3.44 3.91 -4.83
C ARG A 68 -2.99 3.58 -3.42
N LEU A 69 -2.25 2.48 -3.30
CA LEU A 69 -1.53 2.10 -2.11
C LEU A 69 -0.11 2.65 -2.22
N VAL A 70 0.37 3.31 -1.17
CA VAL A 70 1.75 3.83 -1.12
C VAL A 70 2.51 3.09 -0.03
N LYS A 71 3.67 2.53 -0.39
CA LYS A 71 4.58 1.86 0.55
C LYS A 71 5.87 2.67 0.65
N GLY A 72 6.08 3.31 1.79
CA GLY A 72 7.33 4.01 2.11
C GLY A 72 8.33 3.13 2.86
N ARG A 73 9.63 3.36 2.64
CA ARG A 73 10.68 2.90 3.57
C ARG A 73 10.88 4.00 4.61
N LEU A 74 10.89 3.63 5.90
CA LEU A 74 11.15 4.59 6.98
C LEU A 74 12.58 5.14 6.83
N ILE A 75 12.69 6.38 6.39
CA ILE A 75 13.88 7.20 6.50
C ILE A 75 13.44 8.44 7.29
N ASN A 76 14.00 8.61 8.49
CA ASN A 76 13.77 9.77 9.37
C ASN A 76 12.32 9.96 9.86
N SER A 77 11.77 8.93 10.52
CA SER A 77 10.61 9.03 11.44
C SER A 77 9.29 9.61 10.88
N SER A 78 9.10 9.72 9.57
CA SER A 78 7.81 10.11 8.99
C SER A 78 7.66 9.59 7.56
N CYS A 79 7.07 8.39 7.41
CA CYS A 79 6.27 8.10 6.22
C CYS A 79 5.28 6.97 6.51
N TYR A 80 4.03 7.25 6.17
CA TYR A 80 2.84 6.48 6.51
C TYR A 80 2.29 5.81 5.22
N LEU A 81 2.00 4.49 5.30
CA LEU A 81 1.14 3.72 4.38
C LEU A 81 -0.29 4.28 4.36
#